data_AF-A0A9D7V9K2-F1
#
_entry.id   AF-A0A9D7V9K2-F1
#
_cell.length_a   1.000
_cell.length_b   1.000
_cell.length_c   1.000
_cell.angle_alpha   90.00
_cell.angle_beta   90.00
_cell.angle_gamma   90.00
#
_symmetry.space_group_name_H-M   'P 1'
#
loop_
_entity.id
_entity.type
_entity.pdbx_description
1 polymer ?
#
loop_
_entity_poly.entity_id
_entity_poly.type
_entity_poly.pdbx_seq_one_letter_code
_entity_poly.pdbx_strand_id
1 'polypeptide(L)'
;MSEYKEFHGHVFYRRMSHARPMLSHGEGIYLVDAEGKRYIDASGGPVLVNIGYGVSEVIQAMTDQATAAAYLHATMFTTQALEEYSAALAEVTPLENPRFFYLGSGSEAVETAIKFARQVQVDRGETQRYLVISRWHSYHGTTLGALAVSGRPSLRQLYQPMMVQTPPISSHPTAIAAPLT
;
A
#
# COMPACT_ATOMS: atom_id res chain seq x y z
N MET A 1 3.93 36.45 13.64
CA MET A 1 2.72 35.69 13.23
C MET A 1 2.82 35.49 11.74
N SER A 2 3.12 34.27 11.27
CA SER A 2 3.34 33.99 9.84
C SER A 2 2.05 34.25 9.07
N GLU A 3 2.10 35.10 8.05
CA GLU A 3 1.01 35.30 7.10
C GLU A 3 0.59 33.95 6.51
N TYR A 4 -0.64 33.54 6.78
CA TYR A 4 -1.25 32.37 6.15
C TYR A 4 -1.73 32.81 4.77
N LYS A 5 -1.12 32.29 3.70
CA LYS A 5 -1.68 32.42 2.35
C LYS A 5 -2.95 31.58 2.28
N GLU A 6 -4.05 32.19 1.84
CA GLU A 6 -5.30 31.48 1.55
C GLU A 6 -5.06 30.35 0.54
N PHE A 7 -5.71 29.21 0.78
CA PHE A 7 -5.67 28.07 -0.12
C PHE A 7 -6.77 28.21 -1.15
N HIS A 8 -6.39 28.32 -2.43
CA HIS A 8 -7.35 28.28 -3.53
C HIS A 8 -7.66 26.82 -3.90
N GLY A 9 -8.94 26.50 -4.09
CA GLY A 9 -9.42 25.19 -4.55
C GLY A 9 -10.18 24.39 -3.49
N HIS A 10 -10.58 23.17 -3.84
CA HIS A 10 -11.43 22.29 -3.03
C HIS A 10 -10.68 21.08 -2.45
N VAL A 11 -9.34 21.12 -2.42
CA VAL A 11 -8.50 20.00 -1.97
C VAL A 11 -8.19 20.11 -0.48
N PHE A 12 -8.57 19.09 0.29
CA PHE A 12 -8.23 18.97 1.70
C PHE A 12 -6.85 18.31 1.88
N TYR A 13 -5.83 19.14 2.04
CA TYR A 13 -4.46 18.67 2.16
C TYR A 13 -4.09 18.23 3.59
N ARG A 14 -3.19 17.24 3.69
CA ARG A 14 -2.65 16.75 4.98
C ARG A 14 -2.08 17.85 5.88
N ARG A 15 -1.46 18.87 5.27
CA ARG A 15 -1.08 20.12 5.93
C ARG A 15 -1.70 21.26 5.15
N MET A 16 -2.80 21.78 5.68
CA MET A 16 -3.54 22.86 5.03
C MET A 16 -2.65 24.09 4.86
N SER A 17 -1.82 24.48 5.83
CA SER A 17 -0.99 25.70 5.77
C SER A 17 0.22 25.67 4.83
N HIS A 18 0.39 24.65 3.98
CA HIS A 18 1.56 24.50 3.13
C HIS A 18 1.17 24.57 1.65
N ALA A 19 1.60 25.63 0.95
CA ALA A 19 1.45 25.75 -0.49
C ALA A 19 2.26 24.67 -1.21
N ARG A 20 1.75 24.16 -2.33
CA ARG A 20 2.37 23.10 -3.13
C ARG A 20 2.56 23.60 -4.57
N PRO A 21 3.69 23.31 -5.23
CA PRO A 21 3.83 23.57 -6.66
C PRO A 21 2.75 22.83 -7.45
N MET A 22 2.23 23.45 -8.50
CA MET A 22 1.33 22.78 -9.44
C MET A 22 2.18 21.91 -10.38
N LEU A 23 1.92 20.60 -10.46
CA LEU A 23 2.66 19.72 -11.36
C LEU A 23 2.24 19.98 -12.82
N SER A 24 3.22 20.08 -13.72
CA SER A 24 3.01 20.04 -15.17
C SER A 24 3.10 18.61 -15.69
N HIS A 25 4.24 17.96 -15.50
CA HIS A 25 4.51 16.60 -15.95
C HIS A 25 5.67 15.98 -15.17
N GLY A 26 5.90 14.68 -15.38
CA GLY A 26 7.10 14.00 -14.92
C GLY A 26 7.80 13.31 -16.10
N GLU A 27 9.12 13.26 -16.06
CA GLU A 27 9.97 12.62 -17.07
C GLU A 27 11.21 12.02 -16.41
N GLY A 28 11.41 10.71 -16.56
CA GLY A 28 12.53 10.01 -15.93
C GLY A 28 12.49 10.17 -14.41
N ILE A 29 13.54 10.74 -13.82
CA ILE A 29 13.61 11.00 -12.37
C ILE A 29 13.07 12.38 -11.97
N TYR A 30 12.50 13.14 -12.90
CA TYR A 30 12.11 14.52 -12.67
C TYR A 30 10.59 14.68 -12.57
N LEU A 31 10.18 15.54 -11.63
CA LEU A 31 8.89 16.20 -11.62
C LEU A 31 9.12 17.66 -12.05
N VAL A 32 8.26 18.19 -12.91
CA VAL A 32 8.35 19.57 -13.42
C VAL A 32 7.09 20.31 -13.02
N ASP A 33 7.22 21.45 -12.33
CA ASP A 33 6.06 22.29 -11.99
C ASP A 33 5.60 23.15 -13.18
N ALA A 34 4.45 23.79 -13.03
CA ALA A 34 3.82 24.63 -14.04
C ALA A 34 4.67 25.86 -14.42
N GLU A 35 5.58 26.27 -13.54
CA GLU A 35 6.55 27.34 -13.77
C GLU A 35 7.85 26.83 -14.45
N GLY A 36 7.93 25.53 -14.76
CA GLY A 36 9.05 24.89 -15.45
C GLY A 36 10.22 24.51 -14.55
N LYS A 37 10.11 24.66 -13.24
CA LYS A 37 11.15 24.23 -12.30
C LYS A 37 11.13 22.72 -12.15
N ARG A 38 12.32 22.13 -12.21
CA ARG A 38 12.54 20.69 -12.17
C ARG A 38 12.97 20.24 -10.78
N TYR A 39 12.37 19.16 -10.30
CA TYR A 39 12.65 18.53 -9.02
C TYR A 39 13.11 17.10 -9.29
N ILE A 40 14.23 16.69 -8.68
CA ILE A 40 14.63 15.28 -8.67
C ILE A 40 13.75 14.57 -7.66
N ASP A 41 13.00 13.56 -8.08
CA ASP A 41 12.36 12.61 -7.18
C ASP A 41 13.37 11.53 -6.78
N ALA A 42 14.05 11.78 -5.66
CA ALA A 42 15.03 10.86 -5.11
C ALA A 42 14.42 9.70 -4.29
N SER A 43 13.09 9.68 -4.09
CA SER A 43 12.42 8.65 -3.29
C SER A 43 11.42 7.80 -4.08
N GLY A 44 11.06 8.21 -5.30
CA GLY A 44 9.99 7.60 -6.08
C GLY A 44 8.63 7.78 -5.38
N GLY A 45 8.42 8.91 -4.71
CA GLY A 45 7.31 9.13 -3.78
C GLY A 45 7.42 8.24 -2.53
N PRO A 46 6.34 7.62 -2.02
CA PRO A 46 6.40 6.60 -0.98
C PRO A 46 6.91 5.24 -1.52
N VAL A 47 8.05 5.26 -2.23
CA VAL A 47 8.71 4.08 -2.82
C VAL A 47 7.82 3.35 -3.85
N LEU A 48 7.21 4.10 -4.78
CA LEU A 48 6.32 3.56 -5.81
C LEU A 48 6.87 3.72 -7.25
N VAL A 49 7.47 4.87 -7.58
CA VAL A 49 7.91 5.18 -8.96
C VAL A 49 9.31 4.62 -9.18
N ASN A 50 9.41 3.32 -9.44
CA ASN A 50 10.69 2.63 -9.55
C ASN A 50 11.34 2.72 -10.94
N ILE A 51 10.55 2.94 -11.99
CA ILE A 51 11.00 2.99 -13.39
C ILE A 51 10.99 4.42 -13.96
N GLY A 52 10.78 5.41 -13.10
CA GLY A 52 10.64 6.81 -13.51
C GLY A 52 9.26 7.18 -14.05
N TYR A 53 9.13 8.44 -14.42
CA TYR A 53 7.90 9.04 -14.94
C TYR A 53 7.89 9.08 -16.48
N GLY A 54 6.69 9.05 -17.06
CA GLY A 54 6.50 9.25 -18.51
C GLY A 54 6.87 8.04 -19.37
N VAL A 55 6.83 6.82 -18.82
CA VAL A 55 7.15 5.59 -19.55
C VAL A 55 6.08 5.30 -20.61
N SER A 56 6.39 5.56 -21.87
CA SER A 56 5.46 5.45 -23.00
C SER A 56 4.87 4.05 -23.16
N GLU A 57 5.67 3.00 -22.93
CA GLU A 57 5.23 1.60 -23.01
C GLU A 57 4.11 1.29 -22.00
N VAL A 58 4.24 1.80 -20.77
CA VAL A 58 3.21 1.64 -19.72
C VAL A 58 1.96 2.43 -20.08
N ILE A 59 2.13 3.66 -20.56
CA ILE A 59 1.00 4.51 -20.98
C ILE A 59 0.22 3.82 -22.10
N GLN A 60 0.92 3.30 -23.11
CA GLN A 60 0.28 2.60 -24.23
C GLN A 60 -0.47 1.35 -23.76
N ALA A 61 0.16 0.50 -22.94
CA ALA A 61 -0.49 -0.70 -22.40
C ALA A 61 -1.75 -0.38 -21.58
N MET A 62 -1.71 0.68 -20.76
CA MET A 62 -2.88 1.15 -20.01
C MET A 62 -3.98 1.67 -20.94
N THR A 63 -3.62 2.45 -21.97
CA THR A 63 -4.57 2.96 -22.96
C THR A 63 -5.24 1.83 -23.72
N ASP A 64 -4.47 0.87 -24.24
CA ASP A 64 -4.99 -0.27 -25.00
C ASP A 64 -5.97 -1.10 -24.16
N GLN A 65 -5.61 -1.41 -22.92
CA GLN A 65 -6.49 -2.13 -22.01
C GLN A 65 -7.75 -1.33 -21.67
N ALA A 66 -7.63 -0.01 -21.43
CA ALA A 66 -8.77 0.85 -21.14
C ALA A 66 -9.73 0.98 -22.34
N THR A 67 -9.19 1.01 -23.57
CA THR A 67 -9.98 1.00 -24.80
C THR A 67 -10.73 -0.31 -24.99
N ALA A 68 -10.13 -1.45 -24.65
CA ALA A 68 -10.79 -2.75 -24.72
C ALA A 68 -11.84 -2.92 -23.62
N ALA A 69 -11.44 -2.76 -22.35
CA ALA A 69 -12.29 -2.78 -21.17
C ALA A 69 -11.56 -2.18 -19.97
N ALA A 70 -12.03 -1.00 -19.52
CA ALA A 70 -11.46 -0.31 -18.36
C ALA A 70 -11.77 -0.97 -17.01
N TYR A 71 -12.81 -1.81 -16.94
CA TYR A 71 -13.21 -2.52 -15.73
C TYR A 71 -13.92 -3.82 -16.08
N LEU A 72 -13.75 -4.81 -15.21
CA LEU A 72 -14.48 -6.07 -15.22
C LEU A 72 -14.70 -6.55 -13.79
N HIS A 73 -15.76 -7.33 -13.60
CA HIS A 73 -16.00 -7.98 -12.33
C HIS A 73 -15.19 -9.28 -12.24
N ALA A 74 -14.24 -9.35 -11.30
CA ALA A 74 -13.27 -10.44 -11.20
C ALA A 74 -13.89 -11.83 -10.91
N THR A 75 -15.15 -11.92 -10.49
CA THR A 75 -15.84 -13.22 -10.36
C THR A 75 -16.43 -13.74 -11.67
N MET A 76 -16.41 -12.93 -12.73
CA MET A 76 -17.08 -13.23 -14.00
C MET A 76 -16.09 -13.38 -15.15
N PHE A 77 -15.00 -12.61 -15.15
CA PHE A 77 -14.05 -12.55 -16.24
C PHE A 77 -12.60 -12.52 -15.74
N THR A 78 -11.68 -12.96 -16.61
CA THR A 78 -10.23 -12.73 -16.52
C THR A 78 -9.76 -11.92 -17.74
N THR A 79 -8.49 -11.52 -17.79
CA THR A 79 -7.88 -10.85 -18.94
C THR A 79 -6.51 -11.43 -19.25
N GLN A 80 -6.08 -11.29 -20.50
CA GLN A 80 -4.73 -11.66 -20.92
C GLN A 80 -3.67 -10.94 -20.07
N ALA A 81 -3.83 -9.63 -19.81
CA ALA A 81 -2.92 -8.87 -18.96
C ALA A 81 -2.79 -9.46 -17.53
N LEU A 82 -3.89 -9.93 -16.95
CA LEU A 82 -3.89 -10.53 -15.61
C LEU A 82 -3.17 -11.89 -15.60
N GLU A 83 -3.44 -12.74 -16.59
CA GLU A 83 -2.83 -14.07 -16.72
C GLU A 83 -1.34 -13.99 -17.02
N GLU A 84 -0.93 -13.12 -17.96
CA GLU A 84 0.48 -12.88 -18.31
C GLU A 84 1.26 -12.31 -17.13
N TYR A 85 0.70 -11.33 -16.41
CA TYR A 85 1.32 -10.80 -15.21
C TYR A 85 1.46 -11.86 -14.12
N SER A 86 0.43 -12.69 -13.93
CA SER A 86 0.47 -13.80 -12.97
C SER A 86 1.56 -14.82 -13.31
N ALA A 87 1.71 -15.16 -14.60
CA ALA A 87 2.75 -16.07 -15.06
C ALA A 87 4.15 -15.49 -14.83
N ALA A 88 4.39 -14.23 -15.23
CA ALA A 88 5.67 -13.56 -15.01
C ALA A 88 6.00 -13.41 -13.51
N LEU A 89 5.00 -13.12 -12.68
CA LEU A 89 5.20 -13.04 -11.23
C LEU A 89 5.51 -14.40 -10.61
N ALA A 90 4.94 -15.49 -11.14
CA ALA A 90 5.23 -16.84 -10.67
C ALA A 90 6.70 -17.22 -10.88
N GLU A 91 7.32 -16.82 -11.99
CA GLU A 91 8.73 -17.11 -12.30
C GLU A 91 9.72 -16.56 -11.27
N VAL A 92 9.39 -15.40 -10.66
CA VAL A 92 10.24 -14.72 -9.67
C VAL A 92 9.80 -14.95 -8.23
N THR A 93 8.68 -15.64 -8.01
CA THR A 93 8.16 -15.91 -6.67
C THR A 93 8.78 -17.19 -6.12
N PRO A 94 9.38 -17.19 -4.91
CA PRO A 94 10.06 -18.36 -4.34
C PRO A 94 9.06 -19.38 -3.75
N LEU A 95 8.09 -19.83 -4.54
CA LEU A 95 7.07 -20.83 -4.21
C LEU A 95 6.88 -21.75 -5.42
N GLU A 96 6.64 -23.04 -5.19
CA GLU A 96 6.51 -24.03 -6.28
C GLU A 96 5.24 -23.82 -7.14
N ASN A 97 4.14 -23.38 -6.54
CA ASN A 97 2.86 -23.19 -7.23
C ASN A 97 2.12 -21.96 -6.67
N PRO A 98 2.64 -20.74 -6.87
CA PRO A 98 2.05 -19.54 -6.30
C PRO A 98 0.66 -19.26 -6.89
N ARG A 99 -0.20 -18.67 -6.07
CA ARG A 99 -1.50 -18.13 -6.48
C ARG A 99 -1.58 -16.69 -6.00
N PHE A 100 -2.05 -15.80 -6.87
CA PHE A 100 -2.07 -14.37 -6.61
C PHE A 100 -3.51 -13.89 -6.44
N PHE A 101 -3.71 -13.01 -5.48
CA PHE A 101 -4.97 -12.31 -5.25
C PHE A 101 -4.68 -10.81 -5.31
N TYR A 102 -5.28 -10.13 -6.29
CA TYR A 102 -4.97 -8.74 -6.63
C TYR A 102 -5.90 -7.76 -5.93
N LEU A 103 -5.33 -6.66 -5.42
CA LEU A 103 -5.99 -5.65 -4.62
C LEU A 103 -5.47 -4.25 -4.97
N GLY A 104 -6.22 -3.21 -4.59
CA GLY A 104 -5.89 -1.83 -4.93
C GLY A 104 -4.81 -1.19 -4.06
N SER A 105 -4.48 -1.80 -2.90
CA SER A 105 -3.52 -1.23 -1.97
C SER A 105 -2.82 -2.28 -1.10
N GLY A 106 -1.66 -1.90 -0.56
CA GLY A 106 -0.95 -2.70 0.43
C GLY A 106 -1.73 -2.89 1.74
N SER A 107 -2.58 -1.93 2.13
CA SER A 107 -3.41 -2.05 3.35
C SER A 107 -4.45 -3.16 3.18
N GLU A 108 -5.13 -3.21 2.03
CA GLU A 108 -6.08 -4.28 1.71
C GLU A 108 -5.39 -5.64 1.61
N ALA A 109 -4.18 -5.68 1.04
CA ALA A 109 -3.38 -6.90 0.97
C ALA A 109 -3.05 -7.45 2.37
N VAL A 110 -2.67 -6.59 3.32
CA VAL A 110 -2.44 -7.00 4.71
C VAL A 110 -3.71 -7.53 5.37
N GLU A 111 -4.83 -6.82 5.25
CA GLU A 111 -6.09 -7.27 5.84
C GLU A 111 -6.56 -8.61 5.25
N THR A 112 -6.37 -8.79 3.94
CA THR A 112 -6.68 -10.03 3.25
C THR A 112 -5.77 -11.17 3.70
N ALA A 113 -4.47 -10.92 3.87
CA ALA A 113 -3.53 -11.90 4.40
C ALA A 113 -3.88 -12.33 5.84
N ILE A 114 -4.29 -11.38 6.71
CA ILE A 114 -4.74 -11.67 8.07
C ILE A 114 -5.99 -12.56 8.03
N LYS A 115 -6.99 -12.21 7.21
CA LYS A 115 -8.22 -12.99 7.05
C LYS A 115 -7.93 -14.39 6.52
N PHE A 116 -7.05 -14.52 5.52
CA PHE A 116 -6.66 -15.80 4.96
C PHE A 116 -5.94 -16.68 5.99
N ALA A 117 -4.97 -16.12 6.72
CA ALA A 117 -4.30 -16.83 7.80
C ALA A 117 -5.28 -17.31 8.88
N ARG A 118 -6.25 -16.47 9.26
CA ARG A 118 -7.32 -16.82 10.19
C ARG A 118 -8.18 -17.96 9.65
N GLN A 119 -8.62 -17.88 8.39
CA GLN A 119 -9.44 -18.92 7.75
C GLN A 119 -8.71 -20.27 7.78
N VAL A 120 -7.42 -20.29 7.43
CA VAL A 120 -6.59 -21.52 7.48
C VAL A 120 -6.56 -22.13 8.89
N GLN A 121 -6.47 -21.32 9.95
CA GLN A 121 -6.51 -21.87 11.32
C GLN A 121 -7.89 -22.40 11.69
N VAL A 122 -8.96 -21.70 11.30
CA VAL A 122 -10.34 -22.15 11.54
C VAL A 122 -10.60 -23.48 10.84
N ASP A 123 -10.18 -23.61 9.57
CA ASP A 123 -10.35 -24.84 8.79
C ASP A 123 -9.55 -26.03 9.35
N ARG A 124 -8.50 -25.75 10.13
CA ARG A 124 -7.72 -26.75 10.89
C ARG A 124 -8.34 -27.09 12.26
N GLY A 125 -9.47 -26.50 12.63
CA GLY A 125 -10.11 -26.66 13.93
C GLY A 125 -9.57 -25.74 15.03
N GLU A 126 -8.59 -24.90 14.73
CA GLU A 126 -7.88 -24.03 15.69
C GLU A 126 -8.61 -22.67 15.85
N THR A 127 -9.89 -22.71 16.21
CA THR A 127 -10.77 -21.52 16.25
C THR A 127 -10.34 -20.45 17.26
N GLN A 128 -9.46 -20.75 18.21
CA GLN A 128 -8.93 -19.77 19.16
C GLN A 128 -7.67 -19.03 18.65
N ARG A 129 -7.12 -19.39 17.49
CA ARG A 129 -5.94 -18.71 16.90
C ARG A 129 -6.34 -17.49 16.09
N TYR A 130 -6.51 -16.35 16.77
CA TYR A 130 -6.89 -15.07 16.13
C TYR A 130 -5.94 -13.91 16.43
N LEU A 131 -5.01 -14.06 17.37
CA LEU A 131 -4.04 -13.02 17.70
C LEU A 131 -3.03 -12.86 16.56
N VAL A 132 -2.85 -11.62 16.11
CA VAL A 132 -1.83 -11.25 15.13
C VAL A 132 -0.71 -10.54 15.87
N ILE A 133 0.51 -11.06 15.76
CA ILE A 133 1.69 -10.46 16.37
C ILE A 133 2.35 -9.54 15.35
N SER A 134 2.64 -8.30 15.74
CA SER A 134 3.32 -7.30 14.91
C SER A 134 4.51 -6.69 15.66
N ARG A 135 5.30 -5.82 15.02
CA ARG A 135 6.50 -5.22 15.62
C ARG A 135 6.31 -3.72 15.84
N TRP A 136 6.87 -3.19 16.93
CA TRP A 136 6.99 -1.74 17.09
C TRP A 136 7.75 -1.09 15.91
N HIS A 137 7.31 0.11 15.54
CA HIS A 137 7.78 0.90 14.38
C HIS A 137 7.48 0.34 12.99
N SER A 138 6.83 -0.83 12.87
CA SER A 138 6.38 -1.36 11.57
C SER A 138 5.30 -0.49 10.93
N TYR A 139 5.15 -0.63 9.62
CA TYR A 139 4.05 -0.03 8.86
C TYR A 139 3.40 -1.13 8.01
N HIS A 140 2.10 -1.30 8.18
CA HIS A 140 1.31 -2.30 7.45
C HIS A 140 0.10 -1.69 6.72
N GLY A 141 -0.10 -0.38 6.82
CA GLY A 141 -1.19 0.33 6.15
C GLY A 141 -1.96 1.25 7.09
N THR A 142 -3.03 1.84 6.56
CA THR A 142 -3.83 2.86 7.26
C THR A 142 -5.33 2.59 7.29
N THR A 143 -5.81 1.50 6.68
CA THR A 143 -7.15 0.97 6.97
C THR A 143 -7.18 0.44 8.42
N LEU A 144 -8.35 0.34 9.05
CA LEU A 144 -8.42 0.05 10.49
C LEU A 144 -7.76 -1.29 10.88
N GLY A 145 -7.92 -2.35 10.07
CA GLY A 145 -7.28 -3.65 10.34
C GLY A 145 -5.77 -3.59 10.13
N ALA A 146 -5.32 -2.97 9.04
CA ALA A 146 -3.90 -2.78 8.75
C ALA A 146 -3.19 -1.86 9.76
N LEU A 147 -3.89 -0.82 10.24
CA LEU A 147 -3.39 0.12 11.24
C LEU A 147 -3.32 -0.53 12.63
N ALA A 148 -4.26 -1.43 12.95
CA ALA A 148 -4.26 -2.19 14.20
C ALA A 148 -3.01 -3.05 14.37
N VAL A 149 -2.45 -3.56 13.27
CA VAL A 149 -1.20 -4.35 13.24
C VAL A 149 0.02 -3.52 12.85
N SER A 150 -0.12 -2.20 12.67
CA SER A 150 1.02 -1.31 12.46
C SER A 150 1.69 -0.97 13.80
N GLY A 151 2.99 -0.70 13.76
CA GLY A 151 3.81 -0.44 14.95
C GLY A 151 4.09 1.03 15.24
N ARG A 152 3.54 1.98 14.49
CA ARG A 152 3.85 3.42 14.63
C ARG A 152 2.85 4.13 15.55
N PRO A 153 3.22 4.54 16.78
CA PRO A 153 2.27 5.12 17.73
C PRO A 153 1.56 6.37 17.20
N SER A 154 2.28 7.26 16.52
CA SER A 154 1.74 8.53 15.99
C SER A 154 0.65 8.33 14.94
N LEU A 155 0.64 7.21 14.21
CA LEU A 155 -0.42 6.89 13.26
C LEU A 155 -1.64 6.25 13.94
N ARG A 156 -1.44 5.62 15.11
CA ARG A 156 -2.45 4.81 15.79
C ARG A 156 -3.21 5.56 16.86
N GLN A 157 -2.55 6.45 17.59
CA GLN A 157 -3.02 7.00 18.86
C GLN A 157 -4.45 7.54 18.78
N LEU A 158 -4.75 8.31 17.73
CA LEU A 158 -6.08 8.90 17.54
C LEU A 158 -7.18 7.86 17.30
N TYR A 159 -6.85 6.73 16.68
CA TYR A 159 -7.81 5.71 16.24
C TYR A 159 -7.84 4.49 17.15
N GLN A 160 -7.07 4.47 18.24
CA GLN A 160 -7.01 3.33 19.16
C GLN A 160 -8.39 2.82 19.62
N PRO A 161 -9.36 3.69 19.98
CA PRO A 161 -10.69 3.24 20.38
C PRO A 161 -11.51 2.57 19.26
N MET A 162 -11.10 2.72 18.00
CA MET A 162 -11.78 2.16 16.82
C MET A 162 -11.16 0.84 16.35
N MET A 163 -10.07 0.38 16.97
CA MET A 163 -9.29 -0.77 16.51
C MET A 163 -9.35 -1.91 17.54
N VAL A 164 -9.46 -3.14 17.05
CA VAL A 164 -9.14 -4.32 17.85
C VAL A 164 -7.65 -4.28 18.16
N GLN A 165 -7.29 -4.19 19.43
CA GLN A 165 -5.89 -4.11 19.83
C GLN A 165 -5.20 -5.46 19.57
N THR A 166 -4.11 -5.41 18.80
CA THR A 166 -3.23 -6.56 18.58
C THR A 166 -1.93 -6.35 19.35
N PRO A 167 -1.37 -7.39 19.98
CA PRO A 167 -0.17 -7.26 20.80
C PRO A 167 1.07 -7.02 19.92
N PRO A 168 1.76 -5.86 20.04
CA PRO A 168 3.04 -5.63 19.38
C PRO A 168 4.19 -6.17 20.24
N ILE A 169 5.22 -6.72 19.57
CA ILE A 169 6.49 -7.11 20.19
C ILE A 169 7.60 -6.10 19.85
N SER A 170 8.65 -6.10 20.67
CA SER A 170 9.84 -5.27 20.43
C SER A 170 10.46 -5.56 19.06
N SER A 171 11.03 -4.54 18.42
CA SER A 171 11.77 -4.67 17.16
C SER A 171 13.17 -5.27 17.35
N HIS A 172 13.63 -5.46 18.59
CA HIS A 172 14.93 -6.03 18.90
C HIS A 172 14.92 -7.56 18.62
N PRO A 173 15.96 -8.13 17.96
CA PRO A 173 15.96 -9.53 17.51
C PRO A 173 15.81 -10.59 18.61
N THR A 174 16.03 -10.24 19.89
CA THR A 174 15.89 -11.13 21.05
C THR A 174 14.45 -11.23 21.61
N ALA A 175 13.49 -10.46 21.09
CA ALA A 175 12.16 -10.33 21.67
C ALA A 175 11.23 -11.55 21.50
N ILE A 176 11.59 -12.51 20.63
CA ILE A 176 10.75 -13.69 20.32
C ILE A 176 11.02 -14.86 21.29
N ALA A 177 12.02 -14.74 22.17
CA ALA A 177 12.43 -15.81 23.09
C ALA A 177 11.74 -15.79 24.47
N ALA A 178 10.85 -14.83 24.76
CA ALA A 178 10.14 -14.81 26.03
C ALA A 178 8.96 -15.81 25.98
N PRO A 179 8.90 -16.82 26.87
CA PRO A 179 7.75 -17.69 26.94
C PRO A 179 6.51 -16.86 27.27
N LEU A 180 5.46 -17.04 26.48
CA LEU A 180 4.13 -16.51 26.79
C LEU A 180 3.59 -17.35 27.96
N THR A 181 3.89 -16.92 29.19
CA THR A 181 3.25 -17.40 30.43
C THR A 181 2.01 -16.58 30.73
#